data_AF-A0A0G0MT86-F1
#
_entry.id   AF-A0A0G0MT86-F1
#
_cell.length_a   1.000
_cell.length_b   1.000
_cell.length_c   1.000
_cell.angle_alpha   90.00
_cell.angle_beta   90.00
_cell.angle_gamma   90.00
#
_symmetry.space_group_name_H-M   'P 1'
#
loop_
_entity.id
_entity.type
_entity.pdbx_description
1 polymer ?
#
loop_
_entity_poly.entity_id
_entity_poly.type
_entity_poly.pdbx_seq_one_letter_code
_entity_poly.pdbx_strand_id
1 'polypeptide(L)'
;MEKTDFSSAEDGHNAPVQKRYLWTSDELLAPEVGEVELGKLESGRYAEIQAKMLQEANARGIRSPKLAVNLVFKPGKASELGSTGQPYPILESEWETFVGDVPEYCGTNIPKVYLVDGDKYSLPI
;
A
#
# COMPACT_ATOMS: atom_id res chain seq x y z
N MET A 1 -59.11 -10.83 -6.65
CA MET A 1 -58.40 -11.43 -5.50
C MET A 1 -57.73 -12.71 -6.01
N GLU A 2 -56.44 -12.98 -5.76
CA GLU A 2 -55.44 -12.22 -5.00
C GLU A 2 -54.00 -12.47 -5.50
N LYS A 3 -53.18 -11.42 -5.40
CA LYS A 3 -51.73 -11.37 -5.12
C LYS A 3 -50.79 -12.33 -5.86
N THR A 4 -50.09 -11.75 -6.84
CA THR A 4 -48.76 -12.17 -7.26
C THR A 4 -47.72 -11.68 -6.25
N ASP A 5 -47.16 -12.57 -5.42
CA ASP A 5 -46.03 -12.22 -4.55
C ASP A 5 -44.71 -12.32 -5.34
N PHE A 6 -44.33 -11.20 -5.97
CA PHE A 6 -42.98 -11.00 -6.47
C PHE A 6 -42.07 -10.68 -5.28
N SER A 7 -41.43 -11.72 -4.73
CA SER A 7 -40.41 -11.54 -3.70
C SER A 7 -39.15 -10.96 -4.34
N SER A 8 -39.08 -9.63 -4.41
CA SER A 8 -37.87 -8.92 -4.77
C SER A 8 -36.82 -9.18 -3.70
N ALA A 9 -35.83 -10.02 -4.01
CA ALA A 9 -34.61 -10.07 -3.23
C ALA A 9 -34.00 -8.66 -3.24
N GLU A 10 -33.82 -8.07 -2.05
CA GLU A 10 -33.19 -6.77 -1.91
C GLU A 10 -31.73 -6.91 -2.32
N ASP A 11 -31.43 -6.49 -3.55
CA ASP A 11 -30.07 -6.42 -4.07
C ASP A 11 -29.33 -5.34 -3.27
N GLY A 12 -28.68 -5.79 -2.20
CA GLY A 12 -28.01 -4.96 -1.22
C GLY A 12 -26.86 -4.21 -1.87
N HIS A 13 -27.16 -3.03 -2.40
CA HIS A 13 -26.22 -2.09 -2.99
C HIS A 13 -25.24 -1.60 -1.91
N ASN A 14 -24.24 -2.41 -1.59
CA ASN A 14 -22.98 -1.94 -1.04
C ASN A 14 -22.34 -1.07 -2.12
N ALA A 15 -22.67 0.23 -2.08
CA ALA A 15 -21.95 1.23 -2.85
C ALA A 15 -20.45 1.05 -2.59
N PRO A 16 -19.59 1.04 -3.62
CA PRO A 16 -18.17 0.83 -3.44
C PRO A 16 -17.64 1.90 -2.47
N VAL A 17 -17.10 1.45 -1.33
CA VAL A 17 -16.50 2.35 -0.34
C VAL A 17 -15.40 3.13 -1.04
N GLN A 18 -15.59 4.46 -1.13
CA GLN A 18 -14.65 5.31 -1.84
C GLN A 18 -13.32 5.33 -1.10
N LYS A 19 -12.27 4.80 -1.74
CA LYS A 19 -10.95 4.66 -1.12
C LYS A 19 -10.32 6.04 -0.89
N ARG A 20 -9.77 6.27 0.31
CA ARG A 20 -8.96 7.46 0.58
C ARG A 20 -7.61 7.30 -0.12
N TYR A 21 -7.20 8.27 -0.92
CA TYR A 21 -5.85 8.31 -1.46
C TYR A 21 -4.87 8.78 -0.38
N LEU A 22 -3.73 8.09 -0.28
CA LEU A 22 -2.59 8.48 0.57
C LEU A 22 -1.57 9.16 -0.34
N TRP A 23 -1.60 10.49 -0.42
CA TRP A 23 -0.74 11.26 -1.33
C TRP A 23 0.64 11.52 -0.76
N THR A 24 0.76 11.56 0.57
CA THR A 24 2.00 11.92 1.25
C THR A 24 2.46 10.86 2.24
N SER A 25 3.74 10.90 2.58
CA SER A 25 4.36 10.09 3.63
C SER A 25 3.86 10.39 5.04
N ASP A 26 3.11 11.48 5.23
CA ASP A 26 2.43 11.84 6.49
C ASP A 26 0.97 11.34 6.54
N GLU A 27 0.39 10.99 5.39
CA GLU A 27 -0.86 10.23 5.30
C GLU A 27 -0.63 8.73 5.32
N LEU A 28 0.46 8.27 4.68
CA LEU A 28 1.23 7.11 5.15
C LEU A 28 1.73 7.41 6.59
N LEU A 29 2.18 6.42 7.35
CA LEU A 29 2.53 6.57 8.79
C LEU A 29 1.39 7.03 9.74
N ALA A 30 0.30 7.63 9.25
CA ALA A 30 -0.77 8.19 10.07
C ALA A 30 -1.44 7.10 10.94
N PRO A 31 -1.69 7.34 12.24
CA PRO A 31 -2.22 6.32 13.15
C PRO A 31 -3.54 5.70 12.68
N GLU A 32 -4.41 6.48 12.02
CA GLU A 32 -5.69 6.01 11.51
C GLU A 32 -5.60 5.07 10.30
N VAL A 33 -4.47 5.06 9.59
CA VAL A 33 -4.23 4.15 8.46
C VAL A 33 -3.83 2.75 8.95
N GLY A 34 -3.41 2.63 10.21
CA GLY A 34 -3.10 1.33 10.84
C GLY A 34 -1.81 0.68 10.33
N GLU A 35 -0.94 1.51 9.78
CA GLU A 35 0.37 1.24 9.18
C GLU A 35 1.21 0.25 10.00
N VAL A 36 1.77 -0.76 9.32
CA VAL A 36 2.78 -1.64 9.93
C VAL A 36 4.06 -1.58 9.14
N GLU A 37 5.13 -1.07 9.75
CA GLU A 37 6.48 -1.20 9.20
C GLU A 37 6.89 -2.68 9.21
N LEU A 38 6.97 -3.29 8.03
CA LEU A 38 7.32 -4.70 7.85
C LEU A 38 8.85 -4.91 7.79
N GLY A 39 9.57 -3.86 7.39
CA GLY A 39 11.02 -3.81 7.30
C GLY A 39 11.52 -2.78 6.29
N LYS A 40 12.66 -3.08 5.68
CA LYS A 40 13.35 -2.23 4.71
C LYS A 40 13.31 -2.83 3.31
N LEU A 41 13.41 -1.96 2.31
CA LEU A 41 13.55 -2.31 0.90
C LEU A 41 15.01 -2.74 0.63
N GLU A 42 15.29 -4.04 0.77
CA GLU A 42 16.62 -4.63 0.65
C GLU A 42 16.57 -5.89 -0.24
N SER A 43 17.66 -6.21 -0.94
CA SER A 43 17.73 -7.31 -1.92
C SER A 43 17.48 -8.66 -1.25
N GLY A 44 16.72 -9.53 -1.92
CA GLY A 44 16.38 -10.88 -1.45
C GLY A 44 15.39 -10.92 -0.27
N ARG A 45 14.89 -9.77 0.22
CA ARG A 45 13.96 -9.72 1.37
C ARG A 45 12.47 -9.73 1.00
N TYR A 46 12.11 -9.67 -0.29
CA TYR A 46 10.71 -9.60 -0.72
C TYR A 46 9.83 -10.68 -0.05
N ALA A 47 10.24 -11.95 -0.13
CA ALA A 47 9.48 -13.07 0.44
C ALA A 47 9.30 -12.98 1.97
N GLU A 48 10.29 -12.47 2.70
CA GLU A 48 10.19 -12.24 4.15
C GLU A 48 9.16 -11.14 4.45
N ILE A 49 9.20 -10.05 3.70
CA ILE A 49 8.30 -8.90 3.84
C ILE A 49 6.87 -9.28 3.44
N GLN A 50 6.69 -10.03 2.36
CA GLN A 50 5.41 -10.56 1.90
C GLN A 50 4.79 -11.52 2.93
N ALA A 51 5.58 -12.41 3.53
CA ALA A 51 5.11 -13.29 4.60
C ALA A 51 4.62 -12.50 5.83
N LYS A 52 5.37 -11.48 6.27
CA LYS A 52 4.95 -10.57 7.35
C LYS A 52 3.68 -9.80 7.00
N MET A 53 3.58 -9.29 5.75
CA MET A 53 2.39 -8.60 5.25
C MET A 53 1.14 -9.47 5.40
N LEU A 54 1.21 -10.73 4.97
CA LEU A 54 0.09 -11.67 5.06
C LEU A 54 -0.27 -12.02 6.51
N GLN A 55 0.73 -12.19 7.39
CA GLN A 55 0.52 -12.43 8.81
C GLN A 55 -0.18 -11.24 9.50
N GLU A 56 0.32 -10.02 9.31
CA GLU A 56 -0.25 -8.79 9.89
C GLU A 56 -1.64 -8.47 9.30
N ALA A 57 -1.82 -8.68 7.99
CA ALA A 57 -3.11 -8.50 7.33
C ALA A 57 -4.17 -9.43 7.91
N ASN A 58 -3.84 -10.72 8.09
CA ASN A 58 -4.73 -11.69 8.72
C ASN A 58 -5.05 -11.32 10.19
N ALA A 59 -4.04 -10.92 10.97
CA ALA A 59 -4.23 -10.48 12.36
C ALA A 59 -5.13 -9.23 12.49
N ARG A 60 -5.18 -8.38 11.45
CA ARG A 60 -5.96 -7.13 11.39
C ARG A 60 -7.27 -7.26 10.60
N GLY A 61 -7.56 -8.41 10.02
CA GLY A 61 -8.75 -8.64 9.17
C GLY A 61 -8.72 -7.90 7.83
N ILE A 62 -7.55 -7.49 7.34
CA ILE A 62 -7.36 -6.81 6.05
C ILE A 62 -7.46 -7.86 4.93
N ARG A 63 -8.40 -7.67 3.99
CA ARG A 63 -8.66 -8.63 2.89
C ARG A 63 -7.82 -8.36 1.65
N SER A 64 -7.60 -7.09 1.31
CA SER A 64 -6.76 -6.66 0.19
C SER A 64 -5.47 -5.95 0.65
N PRO A 65 -4.51 -6.66 1.28
CA PRO A 65 -3.27 -6.04 1.73
C PRO A 65 -2.40 -5.57 0.55
N LYS A 66 -1.73 -4.44 0.72
CA LYS A 66 -0.74 -3.90 -0.21
C LYS A 66 0.57 -3.55 0.51
N LEU A 67 1.68 -3.61 -0.23
CA LEU A 67 2.96 -3.04 0.20
C LEU A 67 3.08 -1.60 -0.32
N ALA A 68 3.43 -0.69 0.58
CA ALA A 68 3.80 0.68 0.25
C ALA A 68 5.24 0.96 0.67
N VAL A 69 5.96 1.76 -0.10
CA VAL A 69 7.31 2.24 0.21
C VAL A 69 7.26 3.73 0.49
N ASN A 70 7.83 4.16 1.62
CA ASN A 70 8.01 5.58 1.91
C ASN A 70 9.29 6.09 1.21
N LEU A 71 9.14 6.78 0.07
CA LEU A 71 10.26 7.26 -0.72
C LEU A 71 10.75 8.65 -0.24
N VAL A 72 11.98 8.69 0.26
CA VAL A 72 12.65 9.92 0.68
C VAL A 72 13.91 10.12 -0.15
N PHE A 73 13.75 10.75 -1.32
CA PHE A 73 14.88 11.06 -2.20
C PHE A 73 15.80 12.13 -1.62
N LYS A 74 17.07 12.09 -2.04
CA LYS A 74 18.07 13.10 -1.70
C LYS A 74 17.78 14.44 -2.41
N PRO A 75 18.20 15.58 -1.84
CA PRO A 75 17.95 16.90 -2.42
C PRO A 75 18.39 17.00 -3.89
N GLY A 76 17.53 17.54 -4.75
CA GLY A 76 17.83 17.77 -6.17
C GLY A 76 17.68 16.55 -7.09
N LYS A 77 17.23 15.38 -6.58
CA LYS A 77 16.81 14.26 -7.44
C LYS A 77 15.31 14.32 -7.73
N ALA A 78 14.98 14.39 -9.02
CA ALA A 78 13.71 13.87 -9.53
C ALA A 78 13.87 12.36 -9.79
N SER A 79 12.78 11.61 -9.69
CA SER A 79 12.71 10.18 -10.02
C SER A 79 11.49 9.93 -10.90
N GLU A 80 11.57 8.96 -11.79
CA GLU A 80 10.39 8.46 -12.51
C GLU A 80 9.47 7.63 -11.59
N LEU A 81 9.99 7.23 -10.43
CA LEU A 81 9.29 6.46 -9.38
C LEU A 81 8.39 7.32 -8.48
N GLY A 82 8.22 8.61 -8.79
CA GLY A 82 7.36 9.55 -8.05
C GLY A 82 8.10 10.74 -7.44
N SER A 83 7.51 11.34 -6.40
CA SER A 83 8.07 12.51 -5.69
C SER A 83 8.59 12.17 -4.28
N THR A 84 9.52 12.97 -3.76
CA THR A 84 9.95 12.88 -2.36
C THR A 84 8.75 13.08 -1.43
N GLY A 85 8.59 12.18 -0.46
CA GLY A 85 7.48 12.26 0.49
C GLY A 85 6.16 11.76 -0.07
N GLN A 86 6.19 10.96 -1.15
CA GLN A 86 5.04 10.26 -1.73
C GLN A 86 5.19 8.75 -1.49
N PRO A 87 4.12 8.05 -1.05
CA PRO A 87 4.18 6.61 -0.86
C PRO A 87 3.99 5.87 -2.20
N TYR A 88 4.86 4.90 -2.48
CA TYR A 88 4.84 4.14 -3.73
C TYR A 88 4.31 2.70 -3.53
N PRO A 89 3.34 2.21 -4.33
CA PRO A 89 2.88 0.83 -4.28
C PRO A 89 3.90 -0.13 -4.92
N ILE A 90 4.59 -0.97 -4.14
CA ILE A 90 5.66 -1.84 -4.66
C ILE A 90 5.18 -3.25 -5.00
N LEU A 91 5.50 -3.73 -6.21
CA LEU A 91 5.24 -5.10 -6.65
C LEU A 91 6.49 -5.99 -6.56
N GLU A 92 6.28 -7.32 -6.54
CA GLU A 92 7.37 -8.32 -6.57
C GLU A 92 8.30 -8.12 -7.78
N SER A 93 7.71 -7.90 -8.95
CA SER A 93 8.42 -7.70 -10.23
C SER A 93 9.32 -6.47 -10.27
N GLU A 94 9.12 -5.52 -9.36
CA GLU A 94 9.83 -4.23 -9.31
C GLU A 94 10.88 -4.20 -8.20
N TRP A 95 10.80 -5.12 -7.22
CA TRP A 95 11.54 -5.06 -5.96
C TRP A 95 13.05 -4.92 -6.14
N GLU A 96 13.68 -5.83 -6.89
CA GLU A 96 15.14 -5.82 -7.07
C GLU A 96 15.63 -4.62 -7.92
N THR A 97 14.81 -4.16 -8.88
CA THR A 97 15.08 -2.92 -9.64
C THR A 97 15.08 -1.72 -8.68
N PHE A 98 14.03 -1.59 -7.87
CA PHE A 98 13.91 -0.55 -6.86
C PHE A 98 15.06 -0.56 -5.86
N VAL A 99 15.47 -1.74 -5.38
CA VAL A 99 16.63 -1.88 -4.47
C VAL A 99 17.92 -1.43 -5.15
N GLY A 100 18.12 -1.72 -6.44
CA GLY A 100 19.26 -1.24 -7.22
C GLY A 100 19.30 0.28 -7.38
N ASP A 101 18.12 0.90 -7.47
CA ASP A 101 17.93 2.35 -7.67
C ASP A 101 18.03 3.16 -6.35
N VAL A 102 17.75 2.55 -5.19
CA VAL A 102 17.77 3.20 -3.86
C VAL A 102 19.07 4.00 -3.58
N PRO A 103 20.28 3.48 -3.82
CA PRO A 103 21.52 4.23 -3.61
C PRO A 103 21.63 5.49 -4.48
N GLU A 104 21.06 5.48 -5.70
CA GLU A 104 21.04 6.66 -6.55
C GLU A 104 20.04 7.71 -6.08
N TYR A 105 18.80 7.32 -5.80
CA TYR A 105 17.75 8.30 -5.49
C TYR A 105 17.67 8.66 -3.99
N CYS A 106 17.81 7.69 -3.09
CA CYS A 106 17.67 7.88 -1.64
C CYS A 106 19.04 7.95 -0.90
N GLY A 107 20.14 7.58 -1.56
CA GLY A 107 21.48 7.63 -0.97
C GLY A 107 21.67 6.60 0.14
N THR A 108 21.98 7.05 1.35
CA THR A 108 22.10 6.19 2.54
C THR A 108 20.77 5.87 3.21
N ASN A 109 19.68 6.53 2.81
CA ASN A 109 18.35 6.35 3.40
C ASN A 109 17.65 5.18 2.71
N ILE A 110 17.81 3.96 3.22
CA ILE A 110 17.09 2.79 2.71
C ILE A 110 15.58 2.97 3.02
N PRO A 111 14.69 2.96 2.01
CA PRO A 111 13.26 3.11 2.23
C PRO A 111 12.68 2.01 3.12
N LYS A 112 11.65 2.40 3.88
CA LYS A 112 10.86 1.50 4.71
C LYS A 112 9.62 1.01 3.95
N VAL A 113 9.20 -0.21 4.26
CA VAL A 113 8.08 -0.90 3.61
C VAL A 113 6.96 -1.12 4.61
N TYR A 114 5.74 -0.76 4.22
CA TYR A 114 4.55 -0.70 5.07
C TYR A 114 3.42 -1.56 4.52
N LEU A 115 2.64 -2.17 5.42
CA LEU A 115 1.33 -2.76 5.09
C LEU A 115 0.27 -1.66 5.03
N VAL A 116 -0.46 -1.61 3.90
CA VAL A 116 -1.61 -0.74 3.68
C VAL A 116 -2.87 -1.58 3.44
N ASP A 117 -3.99 -1.19 4.05
CA ASP A 117 -5.31 -1.76 3.77
C ASP A 117 -5.83 -1.25 2.41
N GLY A 118 -5.63 -2.05 1.37
CA GLY A 118 -6.02 -1.73 0.01
C GLY A 118 -7.52 -1.75 -0.27
N ASP A 119 -8.38 -2.11 0.68
CA ASP A 119 -9.84 -1.93 0.57
C ASP A 119 -10.26 -0.53 1.02
N LYS A 120 -9.56 0.05 2.01
CA LYS A 120 -9.79 1.42 2.50
C LYS A 120 -8.99 2.48 1.75
N TYR A 121 -7.78 2.13 1.30
CA TYR A 121 -6.79 3.09 0.80
C TYR A 121 -6.33 2.82 -0.63
N SER A 122 -6.07 3.91 -1.34
CA SER A 122 -5.40 3.93 -2.63
C SER A 122 -4.05 4.62 -2.50
N LEU A 123 -3.06 4.13 -3.23
CA LEU A 123 -1.75 4.76 -3.38
C LEU A 123 -1.71 5.45 -4.76
N PRO A 124 -0.99 6.56 -4.91
CA PRO A 124 -0.76 7.18 -6.21
C PRO A 124 0.05 6.24 -7.12
N ILE A 125 -0.20 6.37 -8.43
CA ILE A 125 0.47 5.67 -9.52
C ILE A 125 0.88 6.74 -10.53
#